data_AF-A0A392NV85-F1
#
_entry.id   AF-A0A392NV85-F1
#
_cell.length_a   1.000
_cell.length_b   1.000
_cell.length_c   1.000
_cell.angle_alpha   90.00
_cell.angle_beta   90.00
_cell.angle_gamma   90.00
#
_symmetry.space_group_name_H-M   'P 1'
#
loop_
_entity.id
_entity.type
_entity.pdbx_description
1 polymer ?
#
loop_
_entity_poly.entity_id
_entity_poly.type
_entity_poly.pdbx_seq_one_letter_code
_entity_poly.pdbx_strand_id
1 'polypeptide(L)'
;MRGGVGSWSGEESSNRELLGIIEAATITKEDDSWKYGNGGVYTVSSHYLYLYAKFLPPTSLTTASIESIRQIWRSWAPSKVVVFSWQALLDRLPSKANLLYRGVIRGEAEA
;
A
#
# COMPACT_ATOMS: atom_id res chain seq x y z
N MET A 1 -16.55 31.61 -26.14
CA MET A 1 -15.93 30.39 -25.56
C MET A 1 -14.98 30.83 -24.46
N ARG A 2 -15.36 30.64 -23.19
CA ARG A 2 -14.56 31.06 -22.03
C ARG A 2 -13.98 29.80 -21.41
N GLY A 3 -12.68 29.58 -21.59
CA GLY A 3 -11.99 28.44 -21.00
C GLY A 3 -12.03 28.56 -19.48
N GLY A 4 -12.65 27.58 -18.81
CA GLY A 4 -12.60 27.47 -17.37
C GLY A 4 -11.20 27.06 -16.95
N VAL A 5 -10.42 28.00 -16.42
CA VAL A 5 -9.23 27.69 -15.66
C VAL A 5 -9.72 27.00 -14.39
N GLY A 6 -9.51 25.68 -14.32
CA GLY A 6 -9.74 24.92 -13.10
C GLY A 6 -8.86 25.53 -12.00
N SER A 7 -9.50 26.06 -10.95
CA SER A 7 -8.82 26.65 -9.81
C SER A 7 -8.13 25.54 -9.02
N TRP A 8 -6.82 25.38 -9.18
CA TRP A 8 -5.94 24.50 -8.39
C TRP A 8 -5.65 25.08 -6.99
N SER A 9 -6.58 25.86 -6.43
CA SER A 9 -6.37 26.65 -5.21
C SER A 9 -6.00 25.80 -3.99
N GLY A 10 -6.42 24.53 -3.96
CA GLY A 10 -6.04 23.57 -2.91
C GLY A 10 -4.56 23.18 -2.99
N GLU A 11 -4.10 22.78 -4.17
CA GLU A 11 -2.71 22.38 -4.41
C GLU A 11 -1.75 23.56 -4.23
N GLU A 12 -2.13 24.75 -4.71
CA GLU A 12 -1.34 25.98 -4.52
C GLU A 12 -1.18 26.34 -3.04
N SER A 13 -2.19 26.08 -2.21
CA SER A 13 -2.13 26.36 -0.78
C SER A 13 -1.20 25.37 -0.06
N SER A 14 -1.30 24.08 -0.38
CA SER A 14 -0.39 23.06 0.16
C SER A 14 1.06 23.27 -0.29
N ASN A 15 1.28 23.71 -1.53
CA ASN A 15 2.62 24.03 -2.02
C ASN A 15 3.22 25.25 -1.30
N ARG A 16 2.44 26.30 -1.06
CA ARG A 16 2.92 27.46 -0.27
C ARG A 16 3.30 27.06 1.15
N GLU A 17 2.51 26.22 1.79
CA GLU A 17 2.80 25.70 3.13
C GLU A 17 4.10 24.88 3.13
N LEU A 18 4.25 23.96 2.18
CA LEU A 18 5.45 23.13 2.04
C LEU A 18 6.70 23.99 1.79
N LEU A 19 6.62 25.00 0.92
CA LEU A 19 7.73 25.92 0.66
C LEU A 19 8.13 26.69 1.92
N GLY A 20 7.16 27.16 2.72
CA GLY A 20 7.44 27.82 4.00
C GLY A 20 8.16 26.91 4.99
N ILE A 21 7.83 25.61 5.01
CA ILE A 21 8.52 24.62 5.86
C ILE A 21 9.96 24.37 5.37
N ILE A 22 10.15 24.25 4.04
CA ILE A 22 11.47 24.02 3.45
C ILE A 22 12.39 25.22 3.69
N GLU A 23 11.90 26.45 3.50
CA GLU A 23 12.68 27.67 3.72
C GLU A 23 13.13 27.82 5.18
N ALA A 24 12.31 27.37 6.13
CA ALA A 24 12.64 27.38 7.56
C ALA A 24 13.55 26.21 8.00
N ALA A 25 13.79 25.22 7.15
CA ALA A 25 14.55 24.03 7.51
C ALA A 25 16.05 24.31 7.57
N THR A 26 16.69 23.96 8.69
CA THR A 26 18.15 24.06 8.82
C THR A 26 18.80 22.82 8.23
N ILE A 27 19.39 22.95 7.04
CA ILE A 27 20.14 21.86 6.39
C ILE A 27 21.51 21.76 7.06
N THR A 28 21.79 20.62 7.70
CA THR A 28 23.09 20.32 8.32
C THR A 28 23.87 19.32 7.45
N LYS A 29 25.14 19.07 7.79
CA LYS A 29 25.96 18.01 7.16
C LYS A 29 25.87 16.68 7.91
N GLU A 30 24.92 16.56 8.85
CA GLU A 30 24.69 15.31 9.56
C GLU A 30 24.03 14.30 8.62
N ASP A 31 24.15 13.01 8.93
CA ASP A 31 23.48 11.97 8.16
C ASP A 31 21.96 12.14 8.25
N ASP A 32 21.31 12.13 7.09
CA ASP A 32 19.86 12.25 7.00
C ASP A 32 19.18 11.10 7.74
N SER A 33 18.31 11.44 8.69
CA SER A 33 17.45 10.46 9.38
C SER A 33 16.00 10.90 9.34
N TRP A 34 15.16 10.07 8.73
CA TRP A 34 13.72 10.25 8.76
C TRP A 34 13.24 9.72 10.11
N LYS A 35 12.65 10.56 10.95
CA LYS A 35 12.08 10.13 12.24
C LYS A 35 10.56 10.07 12.13
N TYR A 36 9.96 8.97 12.58
CA TYR A 36 8.51 8.79 12.56
C TYR A 36 7.99 8.63 13.98
N GLY A 37 7.02 9.47 14.36
CA GLY A 37 6.42 9.46 15.70
C GLY A 37 7.39 9.93 16.80
N ASN A 38 7.33 9.26 17.97
CA ASN A 38 7.96 9.65 19.25
C ASN A 38 9.51 9.58 19.28
N GLY A 39 10.19 9.99 18.20
CA GLY A 39 11.66 10.04 18.12
C GLY A 39 12.35 8.80 17.56
N GLY A 40 11.59 7.81 17.05
CA GLY A 40 12.15 6.62 16.42
C GLY A 40 12.57 6.85 14.96
N VAL A 41 13.60 6.13 14.49
CA VAL A 41 14.01 6.13 13.08
C VAL A 41 12.94 5.42 12.25
N TYR A 42 12.49 6.10 11.18
CA TYR A 42 11.60 5.53 10.19
C TYR A 42 12.33 4.38 9.48
N THR A 43 11.67 3.23 9.41
CA THR A 43 12.07 2.15 8.53
C THR A 43 10.85 1.74 7.73
N VAL A 44 11.07 1.31 6.48
CA VAL A 44 10.00 0.72 5.66
C VAL A 44 9.34 -0.45 6.42
N SER A 45 10.12 -1.22 7.17
CA SER A 45 9.63 -2.32 8.00
C SER A 45 8.67 -1.86 9.10
N SER A 46 9.05 -0.88 9.91
CA SER A 46 8.21 -0.38 11.02
C SER A 46 6.92 0.27 10.51
N HIS A 47 7.01 1.02 9.42
CA HIS A 47 5.82 1.63 8.82
C HIS A 47 4.91 0.60 8.16
N TYR A 48 5.48 -0.40 7.47
CA TYR A 48 4.71 -1.52 6.94
C TYR A 48 3.96 -2.26 8.05
N LEU A 49 4.62 -2.58 9.16
CA LEU A 49 3.98 -3.23 10.32
C LEU A 49 2.87 -2.36 10.93
N TYR A 50 3.10 -1.04 11.04
CA TYR A 50 2.09 -0.10 11.51
C TYR A 50 0.85 -0.10 10.61
N LEU A 51 1.03 0.01 9.29
CA LEU A 51 -0.06 -0.01 8.33
C LEU A 51 -0.78 -1.36 8.33
N TYR A 52 -0.01 -2.45 8.41
CA TYR A 52 -0.54 -3.81 8.46
C TYR A 52 -1.45 -3.99 9.67
N ALA A 53 -1.02 -3.56 10.85
CA ALA A 53 -1.83 -3.65 12.07
C ALA A 53 -3.07 -2.76 12.06
N LYS A 54 -3.00 -1.60 11.38
CA LYS A 54 -4.06 -0.58 11.44
C LYS A 54 -5.14 -0.74 10.37
N PHE A 55 -4.78 -1.21 9.17
CA PHE A 55 -5.65 -1.14 8.00
C PHE A 55 -6.04 -2.49 7.40
N LEU A 56 -5.34 -3.57 7.73
CA LEU A 56 -5.71 -4.89 7.23
C LEU A 56 -6.62 -5.60 8.24
N PRO A 57 -7.70 -6.26 7.79
CA PRO A 57 -8.48 -7.12 8.66
C PRO A 57 -7.58 -8.20 9.27
N PRO A 58 -7.91 -8.74 10.46
CA PRO A 58 -7.18 -9.85 11.04
C PRO A 58 -7.10 -10.99 10.03
N THR A 59 -5.88 -11.25 9.56
CA THR A 59 -5.63 -12.29 8.57
C THR A 59 -5.90 -13.65 9.23
N SER A 60 -7.01 -14.30 8.88
CA SER A 60 -7.40 -15.63 9.42
C SER A 60 -6.65 -16.78 8.74
N LEU A 61 -5.34 -16.62 8.51
CA LEU A 61 -4.53 -17.70 7.94
C LEU A 61 -4.30 -18.75 9.02
N THR A 62 -4.72 -19.98 8.74
CA THR A 62 -4.44 -21.12 9.61
C THR A 62 -2.94 -21.46 9.58
N THR A 63 -2.43 -22.12 10.62
CA THR A 63 -1.04 -22.61 10.64
C THR A 63 -0.72 -23.50 9.44
N ALA A 64 -1.69 -24.31 8.99
CA ALA A 64 -1.55 -25.13 7.79
C ALA A 64 -1.39 -24.29 6.51
N SER A 65 -2.10 -23.16 6.41
CA SER A 65 -1.96 -22.21 5.30
C SER A 65 -0.58 -21.58 5.30
N ILE A 66 -0.06 -21.18 6.46
CA ILE A 66 1.29 -20.58 6.60
C ILE A 66 2.38 -21.57 6.16
N GLU A 67 2.29 -22.84 6.57
CA GLU A 67 3.29 -23.83 6.16
C GLU A 67 3.21 -24.12 4.65
N SER A 68 2.00 -24.20 4.09
CA SER A 68 1.79 -24.37 2.64
C SER A 68 2.41 -23.22 1.83
N ILE A 69 2.21 -21.98 2.30
CA ILE A 69 2.84 -20.78 1.74
C ILE A 69 4.37 -20.92 1.77
N ARG A 70 4.93 -21.33 2.91
CA ARG A 70 6.38 -21.47 3.09
C ARG A 70 6.98 -22.50 2.13
N GLN A 71 6.27 -23.60 1.88
CA GLN A 71 6.69 -24.63 0.93
C GLN A 71 6.71 -24.12 -0.50
N ILE A 72 5.72 -23.32 -0.91
CA ILE A 72 5.67 -22.70 -2.25
C ILE A 72 6.89 -21.81 -2.48
N TRP A 73 7.24 -20.98 -1.50
CA TRP A 73 8.42 -20.10 -1.58
C TRP A 73 9.76 -20.86 -1.60
N ARG A 74 9.81 -22.09 -1.09
CA ARG A 74 11.00 -22.96 -1.14
C ARG A 74 11.04 -23.89 -2.35
N SER A 75 9.98 -23.92 -3.15
CA SER A 75 9.89 -24.82 -4.29
C SER A 75 10.85 -24.43 -5.40
N TRP A 76 11.24 -25.40 -6.24
CA TRP A 76 12.04 -25.16 -7.45
C TRP A 76 11.17 -24.71 -8.63
N ALA A 77 9.94 -24.28 -8.36
CA ALA A 77 9.05 -23.80 -9.40
C ALA A 77 9.56 -22.46 -9.96
N PRO A 78 9.35 -22.19 -11.26
CA PRO A 78 9.66 -20.89 -11.83
C PRO A 78 8.96 -19.76 -11.06
N SER A 79 9.59 -18.58 -10.98
CA SER A 79 9.09 -17.44 -10.20
C SER A 79 7.64 -17.05 -10.53
N LYS A 80 7.24 -17.15 -11.80
CA LYS A 80 5.86 -16.90 -12.24
C LYS A 80 4.85 -17.86 -11.60
N VAL A 81 5.22 -19.12 -11.41
CA VAL A 81 4.38 -20.15 -10.79
C VAL A 81 4.26 -19.87 -9.29
N VAL A 82 5.36 -19.54 -8.62
CA VAL A 82 5.37 -19.17 -7.20
C VAL A 82 4.47 -17.96 -6.94
N VAL A 83 4.59 -16.91 -7.75
CA VAL A 83 3.77 -15.69 -7.64
C VAL A 83 2.29 -16.00 -7.91
N PHE A 84 1.99 -16.81 -8.95
CA PHE A 84 0.61 -17.21 -9.24
C PHE A 84 -0.03 -17.98 -8.09
N SER A 85 0.69 -18.97 -7.53
CA SER A 85 0.22 -19.74 -6.38
C SER A 85 -0.02 -18.87 -5.14
N TRP A 86 0.87 -17.89 -4.89
CA TRP A 86 0.69 -16.92 -3.80
C TRP A 86 -0.56 -16.05 -3.99
N GLN A 87 -0.80 -15.57 -5.21
CA GLN A 87 -2.00 -14.81 -5.54
C GLN A 87 -3.26 -15.66 -5.39
N ALA A 88 -3.21 -16.94 -5.76
CA ALA A 88 -4.32 -17.88 -5.61
C ALA A 88 -4.67 -18.13 -4.13
N LEU A 89 -3.65 -18.42 -3.30
CA LEU A 89 -3.83 -18.69 -1.87
C LEU A 89 -4.42 -17.52 -1.08
N LEU A 90 -4.11 -16.30 -1.49
CA LEU A 90 -4.61 -15.08 -0.85
C LEU A 90 -5.90 -14.55 -1.48
N ASP A 91 -6.52 -15.30 -2.38
CA ASP A 91 -7.71 -14.88 -3.12
C ASP A 91 -7.51 -13.50 -3.82
N ARG A 92 -6.33 -13.33 -4.41
CA ARG A 92 -5.90 -12.12 -5.13
C ARG A 92 -5.80 -12.31 -6.64
N LEU A 93 -6.25 -13.46 -7.15
CA LEU A 93 -6.45 -13.60 -8.58
C LEU A 93 -7.59 -12.68 -9.06
N PRO A 94 -7.50 -12.09 -10.26
CA PRO A 94 -8.53 -11.23 -10.82
C PRO A 94 -9.71 -12.05 -11.37
N SER A 95 -10.28 -12.95 -10.55
CA SER A 95 -11.49 -13.69 -10.88
C SER A 95 -12.73 -12.78 -10.83
N LYS A 96 -13.82 -13.13 -11.51
CA LYS A 96 -15.09 -12.36 -11.45
C LYS A 96 -15.54 -12.17 -10.00
N ALA A 97 -15.48 -13.22 -9.19
CA ALA A 97 -15.84 -13.18 -7.77
C ALA A 97 -14.97 -12.18 -6.98
N ASN A 98 -13.65 -12.19 -7.17
CA ASN A 98 -12.73 -11.35 -6.41
C ASN A 98 -12.83 -9.89 -6.83
N LEU A 99 -13.07 -9.64 -8.12
CA LEU A 99 -13.31 -8.30 -8.64
C LEU A 99 -14.64 -7.73 -8.12
N LEU A 100 -15.69 -8.56 -8.00
CA LEU A 100 -16.96 -8.18 -7.36
C LEU A 100 -16.77 -7.87 -5.87
N TYR A 101 -16.10 -8.76 -5.14
CA TYR A 101 -15.81 -8.58 -3.71
C TYR A 101 -15.06 -7.28 -3.42
N ARG A 102 -14.17 -6.87 -4.33
CA ARG A 102 -13.38 -5.62 -4.22
C ARG A 102 -14.09 -4.39 -4.79
N GLY A 103 -15.31 -4.53 -5.32
CA GLY A 103 -16.05 -3.42 -5.94
C GLY A 103 -15.43 -2.88 -7.23
N VAL A 104 -14.55 -3.64 -7.88
CA VAL A 104 -13.91 -3.24 -9.15
C VAL A 104 -14.91 -3.36 -10.31
N ILE A 105 -15.75 -4.39 -10.29
CA ILE A 105 -16.85 -4.57 -11.23
C ILE A 105 -18.17 -4.53 -10.46
N ARG A 106 -19.22 -3.98 -11.06
CA ARG A 106 -20.58 -4.00 -10.49
C ARG A 106 -21.21 -5.36 -10.78
N GLY A 107 -21.88 -5.94 -9.77
CA GLY A 107 -22.72 -7.11 -9.99
C GLY A 107 -23.80 -6.78 -11.01
N GLU A 108 -24.11 -7.72 -11.89
CA GLU A 108 -25.35 -7.67 -12.67
C GLU A 108 -26.48 -7.63 -11.65
N ALA A 109 -27.08 -6.45 -11.46
CA ALA A 109 -28.33 -6.35 -10.74
C ALA A 109 -29.35 -7.15 -11.57
N GLU A 110 -29.89 -8.22 -11.00
CA GLU A 110 -31.06 -8.90 -11.55
C GLU A 110 -32.14 -7.83 -11.77
N ALA A 111 -32.49 -7.62 -13.04
CA ALA A 111 -33.61 -6.81 -13.49
C ALA A 111 -34.84 -7.69 -13.68
#